data_AF-A0AA41JDY1-F1
#
_entry.id   AF-A0AA41JDY1-F1
#
_cell.length_a   1.000
_cell.length_b   1.000
_cell.length_c   1.000
_cell.angle_alpha   90.00
_cell.angle_beta   90.00
_cell.angle_gamma   90.00
#
_symmetry.space_group_name_H-M   'P 1'
#
loop_
_entity.id
_entity.type
_entity.pdbx_description
1 polymer ?
#
loop_
_entity_poly.entity_id
_entity_poly.type
_entity_poly.pdbx_seq_one_letter_code
_entity_poly.pdbx_strand_id
1 'polypeptide(L)'
;KVFTRRLEDVTKQFPDVVSQVEENIDSDNCILDTEIVGYNPENGSMIPFQKLSKRIKRKYEIQKLKEQIPVTVRPFDLIYLEQPILERPYSERWEKLREVVTESEDDLELVDHEKTENPEQVQEMQQRSLSQGHEGIMMKNLDAEYKPGNRVGYMVKLKPVMETLDLAIVGAKWSEGRRSDWLGRLFIGCYDEENDTYQEVGKMATGLTDEQFQEITEKLKPLITEEDGRKVEVRPEVIVEVEYEEIQESPTYSSGYALRFPRMKRFREDKEEADTLERITDLYSNQK
;
A
#
# COMPACT_ATOMS: atom_id res chain seq x y z
N LYS A 1 -18.08 14.32 -11.66
CA LYS A 1 -17.59 13.00 -12.18
C LYS A 1 -16.52 12.47 -11.24
N VAL A 2 -16.39 11.16 -11.11
CA VAL A 2 -15.41 10.52 -10.21
C VAL A 2 -14.49 9.61 -11.02
N PHE A 3 -13.18 9.81 -10.89
CA PHE A 3 -12.15 9.03 -11.59
C PHE A 3 -11.24 8.33 -10.59
N THR A 4 -10.90 7.07 -10.86
CA THR A 4 -9.88 6.37 -10.05
C THR A 4 -8.49 6.92 -10.34
N ARG A 5 -7.50 6.49 -9.54
CA ARG A 5 -6.07 6.72 -9.80
C ARG A 5 -5.59 6.29 -11.19
N ARG A 6 -6.27 5.37 -11.87
CA ARG A 6 -5.97 4.94 -13.24
C ARG A 6 -6.83 5.65 -14.29
N LEU A 7 -7.53 6.71 -13.90
CA LEU A 7 -8.45 7.50 -14.72
C LEU A 7 -9.65 6.69 -15.26
N GLU A 8 -10.04 5.63 -14.55
CA GLU A 8 -11.28 4.92 -14.83
C GLU A 8 -12.47 5.71 -14.26
N ASP A 9 -13.47 6.01 -15.09
CA ASP A 9 -14.70 6.66 -14.66
C ASP A 9 -15.54 5.70 -13.82
N VAL A 10 -15.70 6.05 -12.54
CA VAL A 10 -16.46 5.28 -11.54
C VAL A 10 -17.66 6.05 -11.01
N THR A 11 -18.07 7.12 -11.70
CA THR A 11 -19.17 8.00 -11.27
C THR A 11 -20.44 7.22 -10.94
N LYS A 12 -20.77 6.18 -11.72
CA LYS A 12 -21.98 5.38 -11.49
C LYS A 12 -21.89 4.48 -10.25
N GLN A 13 -20.69 4.05 -9.88
CA GLN A 13 -20.41 3.16 -8.75
C GLN A 13 -20.39 3.91 -7.40
N PHE A 14 -20.21 5.23 -7.45
CA PHE A 14 -20.15 6.11 -6.29
C PHE A 14 -21.16 7.26 -6.40
N PRO A 15 -22.47 6.96 -6.47
CA PRO A 15 -23.51 7.99 -6.53
C PRO A 15 -23.60 8.81 -5.23
N ASP A 16 -23.23 8.21 -4.09
CA ASP A 16 -23.04 8.89 -2.81
C ASP A 16 -21.94 9.94 -2.86
N VAL A 17 -20.76 9.62 -3.40
CA VAL A 17 -19.68 10.61 -3.58
C VAL A 17 -20.11 11.76 -4.48
N VAL A 18 -20.93 11.49 -5.50
CA VAL A 18 -21.48 12.54 -6.37
C VAL A 18 -22.37 13.47 -5.55
N SER A 19 -23.32 12.94 -4.78
CA SER A 19 -24.20 13.75 -3.94
C SER A 19 -23.41 14.53 -2.88
N GLN A 20 -22.45 13.89 -2.20
CA GLN A 20 -21.59 14.55 -1.22
C GLN A 20 -20.83 15.74 -1.84
N VAL A 21 -20.27 15.58 -3.03
CA VAL A 21 -19.57 16.67 -3.72
C VAL A 21 -20.54 17.77 -4.17
N GLU A 22 -21.72 17.42 -4.69
CA GLU A 22 -22.73 18.41 -5.13
C GLU A 22 -23.30 19.24 -3.96
N GLU A 23 -23.40 18.65 -2.76
CA GLU A 23 -23.94 19.30 -1.58
C GLU A 23 -22.90 20.14 -0.81
N ASN A 24 -21.62 19.75 -0.88
CA ASN A 24 -20.58 20.29 -0.01
C ASN A 24 -19.51 21.14 -0.73
N ILE A 25 -19.56 21.27 -2.06
CA ILE A 25 -18.62 22.08 -2.84
C ILE A 25 -19.32 23.29 -3.47
N ASP A 26 -18.91 24.49 -3.06
CA ASP A 26 -19.41 25.77 -3.59
C ASP A 26 -18.68 26.16 -4.89
N SER A 27 -18.88 25.38 -5.95
CA SER A 27 -18.42 25.70 -7.30
C SER A 27 -19.12 24.86 -8.36
N ASP A 28 -19.52 25.50 -9.46
CA ASP A 28 -20.09 24.81 -10.63
C ASP A 28 -19.05 24.01 -11.44
N ASN A 29 -17.78 24.42 -11.41
CA ASN A 29 -16.73 23.84 -12.24
C ASN A 29 -15.36 23.80 -11.55
N CYS A 30 -15.09 22.68 -10.89
CA CYS A 30 -13.82 22.41 -10.22
C CYS A 30 -13.28 21.01 -10.51
N ILE A 31 -11.98 20.83 -10.25
CA ILE A 31 -11.31 19.52 -10.21
C ILE A 31 -10.58 19.41 -8.88
N LEU A 32 -11.07 18.50 -8.04
CA LEU A 32 -10.51 18.16 -6.74
C LEU A 32 -9.62 16.91 -6.87
N ASP A 33 -8.54 16.88 -6.10
CA ASP A 33 -7.78 15.65 -5.82
C ASP A 33 -8.15 15.19 -4.40
N THR A 34 -8.64 13.97 -4.27
CA THR A 34 -9.30 13.48 -3.04
C THR A 34 -8.94 12.03 -2.75
N GLU A 35 -9.05 11.64 -1.48
CA GLU A 35 -9.09 10.24 -1.06
C GLU A 35 -10.54 9.86 -0.75
N ILE A 36 -10.99 8.70 -1.21
CA ILE A 36 -12.31 8.16 -0.84
C ILE A 36 -12.06 7.06 0.19
N VAL A 37 -12.53 7.26 1.41
CA VAL A 37 -12.32 6.35 2.53
C VAL A 37 -13.62 5.60 2.80
N GLY A 38 -13.55 4.28 2.96
CA GLY A 38 -14.72 3.48 3.33
C GLY A 38 -14.76 3.24 4.84
N TYR A 39 -15.96 3.16 5.40
CA TYR A 39 -16.18 2.93 6.82
C TYR A 39 -17.10 1.74 7.04
N ASN A 40 -16.99 1.12 8.22
CA ASN A 40 -17.92 0.11 8.68
C ASN A 40 -19.10 0.83 9.36
N PRO A 41 -20.35 0.69 8.85
CA PRO A 41 -21.50 1.42 9.37
C PRO A 41 -21.87 1.03 10.81
N GLU A 42 -21.42 -0.12 11.31
CA GLU A 42 -21.78 -0.58 12.66
C GLU A 42 -20.92 0.05 13.76
N ASN A 43 -19.65 0.35 13.48
CA ASN A 43 -18.69 0.78 14.50
C ASN A 43 -17.88 2.03 14.09
N GLY A 44 -18.13 2.59 12.90
CA GLY A 44 -17.45 3.79 12.39
C GLY A 44 -15.96 3.58 12.05
N SER A 45 -15.42 2.36 12.15
CA SER A 45 -14.00 2.13 11.84
C SER A 45 -13.76 2.17 10.33
N MET A 46 -12.63 2.75 9.90
CA MET A 46 -12.20 2.66 8.51
C MET A 46 -12.05 1.21 8.05
N ILE A 47 -12.34 0.96 6.77
CA ILE A 47 -12.12 -0.35 6.15
C ILE A 47 -10.90 -0.32 5.23
N PRO A 48 -10.19 -1.45 5.10
CA PRO A 48 -9.07 -1.55 4.16
C PRO A 48 -9.49 -1.32 2.70
N PHE A 49 -8.58 -0.74 1.91
CA PHE A 49 -8.78 -0.46 0.49
C PHE A 49 -9.26 -1.68 -0.31
N GLN A 50 -8.82 -2.89 0.04
CA GLN A 50 -9.21 -4.13 -0.61
C GLN A 50 -10.73 -4.34 -0.52
N LYS A 51 -11.35 -4.00 0.61
CA LYS A 51 -12.82 -4.06 0.78
C LYS A 51 -13.50 -2.97 -0.04
N LEU A 52 -13.01 -1.73 0.02
CA LEU A 52 -13.53 -0.62 -0.79
C LEU A 52 -13.43 -0.89 -2.31
N SER A 53 -12.34 -1.50 -2.77
CA SER A 53 -12.10 -1.80 -4.19
C SER A 53 -13.16 -2.73 -4.82
N LYS A 54 -13.94 -3.44 -3.98
CA LYS A 54 -15.10 -4.22 -4.43
C LYS A 54 -16.19 -3.31 -5.01
N ARG A 55 -16.36 -2.06 -4.52
CA ARG A 55 -17.29 -1.07 -5.09
C ARG A 55 -16.87 -0.66 -6.50
N ILE A 56 -15.58 -0.36 -6.70
CA ILE A 56 -15.02 0.08 -7.99
C ILE A 56 -15.38 -0.88 -9.13
N LYS A 57 -15.23 -2.19 -8.89
CA LYS A 57 -15.42 -3.23 -9.91
C LYS A 57 -16.88 -3.60 -10.16
N ARG A 58 -17.82 -3.18 -9.30
CA ARG A 58 -19.19 -3.73 -9.28
C ARG A 58 -20.17 -2.77 -9.94
N LYS A 59 -20.92 -3.30 -10.91
CA LYS A 59 -21.85 -2.53 -11.77
C LYS A 59 -23.34 -2.75 -11.44
N TYR A 60 -23.63 -3.58 -10.44
CA TYR A 60 -24.99 -3.98 -10.04
C TYR A 60 -25.11 -3.93 -8.50
N GLU A 61 -26.34 -3.79 -7.97
CA GLU A 61 -26.62 -3.68 -6.52
C GLU A 61 -25.86 -2.53 -5.83
N ILE A 62 -25.67 -1.42 -6.52
CA ILE A 62 -24.88 -0.27 -6.04
C ILE A 62 -25.44 0.29 -4.74
N GLN A 63 -26.77 0.37 -4.61
CA GLN A 63 -27.44 0.85 -3.40
C GLN A 63 -27.11 0.00 -2.18
N LYS A 64 -27.14 -1.33 -2.32
CA LYS A 64 -26.79 -2.26 -1.25
C LYS A 64 -25.33 -2.13 -0.84
N LEU A 65 -24.43 -1.90 -1.81
CA LEU A 65 -23.01 -1.70 -1.51
C LEU A 65 -22.73 -0.36 -0.82
N LYS A 66 -23.48 0.70 -1.17
CA LYS A 66 -23.44 1.98 -0.47
C LYS A 66 -23.78 1.80 1.01
N GLU A 67 -24.83 1.03 1.32
CA GLU A 67 -25.24 0.76 2.71
C GLU A 67 -24.23 -0.12 3.46
N GLN A 68 -23.61 -1.08 2.78
CA GLN A 68 -22.61 -1.97 3.39
C GLN A 68 -21.23 -1.32 3.56
N ILE A 69 -20.88 -0.41 2.66
CA ILE A 69 -19.59 0.26 2.56
C ILE A 69 -19.87 1.75 2.29
N PRO A 70 -20.37 2.50 3.30
CA PRO A 70 -20.43 3.95 3.22
C PRO A 70 -19.04 4.52 3.03
N VAL A 71 -18.96 5.70 2.41
CA VAL A 71 -17.69 6.37 2.12
C VAL A 71 -17.77 7.85 2.46
N THR A 72 -16.62 8.39 2.84
CA THR A 72 -16.39 9.82 3.04
C THR A 72 -15.36 10.30 2.02
N VAL A 73 -15.57 11.48 1.48
CA VAL A 73 -14.64 12.15 0.57
C VAL A 73 -13.69 13.01 1.39
N ARG A 74 -12.38 12.83 1.18
CA ARG A 74 -11.34 13.59 1.89
C ARG A 74 -10.50 14.40 0.89
N PRO A 75 -10.91 15.62 0.50
CA PRO A 75 -10.16 16.44 -0.44
C PRO A 75 -8.82 16.89 0.13
N PHE A 76 -7.78 16.86 -0.71
CA PHE A 76 -6.43 17.26 -0.31
C PHE A 76 -5.72 18.22 -1.30
N ASP A 77 -6.28 18.47 -2.47
CA ASP A 77 -5.78 19.47 -3.42
C ASP A 77 -6.91 19.96 -4.34
N LEU A 78 -6.71 21.14 -4.96
CA LEU A 78 -7.61 21.74 -5.93
C LEU A 78 -6.81 22.14 -7.17
N ILE A 79 -7.12 21.53 -8.31
CA ILE A 79 -6.31 21.62 -9.53
C ILE A 79 -6.94 22.60 -10.54
N TYR A 80 -8.26 22.75 -10.49
CA TYR A 80 -9.04 23.62 -11.34
C TYR A 80 -10.19 24.23 -10.54
N LEU A 81 -10.42 25.53 -10.70
CA LEU A 81 -11.56 26.24 -10.13
C LEU A 81 -11.94 27.38 -11.08
N GLU A 82 -12.97 27.16 -11.90
CA GLU A 82 -13.38 27.98 -13.05
C GLU A 82 -12.31 28.17 -14.15
N GLN A 83 -11.04 28.12 -13.77
CA GLN A 83 -9.83 28.18 -14.57
C GLN A 83 -8.76 27.24 -13.97
N PRO A 84 -7.75 26.82 -14.76
CA PRO A 84 -6.66 26.00 -14.25
C PRO A 84 -5.87 26.73 -13.15
N ILE A 85 -5.59 26.05 -12.04
CA ILE A 85 -4.76 26.60 -10.94
C ILE A 85 -3.58 25.69 -10.56
N LEU A 86 -3.32 24.64 -11.34
CA LEU A 86 -2.20 23.71 -11.10
C LEU A 86 -0.81 24.37 -11.02
N GLU A 87 -0.60 25.48 -11.73
CA GLU A 87 0.65 26.26 -11.72
C GLU A 87 0.76 27.18 -10.49
N ARG A 88 -0.27 27.26 -9.66
CA ARG A 88 -0.22 28.01 -8.40
C ARG A 88 0.52 27.20 -7.32
N PRO A 89 1.21 27.85 -6.37
CA PRO A 89 1.75 27.19 -5.17
C PRO A 89 0.70 26.35 -4.45
N TYR A 90 1.11 25.24 -3.82
CA TYR A 90 0.22 24.39 -3.04
C TYR A 90 -0.50 25.18 -1.93
N SER A 91 0.16 26.16 -1.30
CA SER A 91 -0.48 27.02 -0.30
C SER A 91 -1.70 27.77 -0.85
N GLU A 92 -1.60 28.34 -2.06
CA GLU A 92 -2.72 29.05 -2.70
C GLU A 92 -3.84 28.08 -3.08
N ARG A 93 -3.49 26.89 -3.60
CA ARG A 93 -4.49 25.86 -3.97
C ARG A 93 -5.22 25.32 -2.74
N TRP A 94 -4.50 25.14 -1.62
CA TRP A 94 -5.06 24.72 -0.34
C TRP A 94 -6.00 25.77 0.25
N GLU A 95 -5.63 27.05 0.23
CA GLU A 95 -6.51 28.14 0.67
C GLU A 95 -7.81 28.17 -0.15
N LYS A 96 -7.72 28.10 -1.48
CA LYS A 96 -8.89 28.02 -2.35
C LYS A 96 -9.74 26.79 -2.12
N LEU A 97 -9.12 25.63 -1.88
CA LEU A 97 -9.84 24.41 -1.53
C LEU A 97 -10.68 24.61 -0.26
N ARG A 98 -10.11 25.25 0.77
CA ARG A 98 -10.81 25.55 2.02
C ARG A 98 -11.96 26.54 1.85
N GLU A 99 -11.84 27.47 0.91
CA GLU A 99 -12.90 28.44 0.61
C GLU A 99 -14.12 27.79 -0.04
N VAL A 100 -13.92 26.77 -0.89
CA VAL A 100 -15.01 26.12 -1.64
C VAL A 100 -15.60 24.90 -0.94
N VAL A 101 -14.92 24.35 0.07
CA VAL A 101 -15.38 23.16 0.80
C VAL A 101 -16.20 23.57 2.02
N THR A 102 -17.43 23.08 2.11
CA THR A 102 -18.21 23.05 3.34
C THR A 102 -18.08 21.66 3.95
N GLU A 103 -17.44 21.55 5.11
CA GLU A 103 -17.24 20.24 5.74
C GLU A 103 -18.55 19.70 6.34
N SER A 104 -18.82 18.43 6.07
CA SER A 104 -19.94 17.67 6.65
C SER A 104 -19.39 16.36 7.19
N GLU A 105 -19.60 16.14 8.50
CA GLU A 105 -19.20 14.92 9.21
C GLU A 105 -19.72 13.68 8.49
N ASP A 106 -18.89 12.64 8.40
CA ASP A 106 -19.14 11.38 7.67
C ASP A 106 -19.31 11.47 6.14
N ASP A 107 -19.48 12.66 5.57
CA ASP A 107 -19.74 12.87 4.13
C ASP A 107 -18.53 13.42 3.37
N LEU A 108 -18.11 14.65 3.66
CA LEU A 108 -17.01 15.31 3.00
C LEU A 108 -16.27 16.21 4.00
N GLU A 109 -15.01 15.87 4.28
CA GLU A 109 -14.17 16.60 5.23
C GLU A 109 -12.80 16.83 4.61
N LEU A 110 -12.15 17.95 4.88
CA LEU A 110 -10.78 18.14 4.44
C LEU A 110 -9.85 17.12 5.13
N VAL A 111 -8.74 16.79 4.49
CA VAL A 111 -7.69 16.05 5.18
C VAL A 111 -7.13 16.88 6.34
N ASP A 112 -6.74 16.21 7.42
CA ASP A 112 -5.97 16.83 8.49
C ASP A 112 -4.71 17.48 7.90
N HIS A 113 -4.53 18.77 8.19
CA HIS A 113 -3.48 19.58 7.58
C HIS A 113 -2.82 20.48 8.61
N GLU A 114 -1.50 20.36 8.74
CA GLU A 114 -0.68 21.20 9.59
C GLU A 114 0.49 21.78 8.81
N LYS A 115 0.70 23.10 8.91
CA LYS A 115 1.90 23.76 8.41
C LYS A 115 2.90 23.86 9.55
N THR A 116 4.04 23.17 9.41
CA THR A 116 5.08 23.17 10.43
C THR A 116 6.49 23.10 9.83
N GLU A 117 7.45 23.70 10.53
CA GLU A 117 8.89 23.52 10.32
C GLU A 117 9.52 22.69 11.46
N ASN A 118 8.74 22.29 12.47
CA ASN A 118 9.20 21.53 13.64
C ASN A 118 9.09 20.01 13.39
N PRO A 119 10.22 19.27 13.37
CA PRO A 119 10.21 17.82 13.22
C PRO A 119 9.39 17.06 14.28
N GLU A 120 9.28 17.59 15.50
CA GLU A 120 8.49 16.95 16.57
C GLU A 120 6.99 16.97 16.25
N GLN A 121 6.47 18.09 15.73
CA GLN A 121 5.08 18.18 15.28
C GLN A 121 4.79 17.24 14.11
N VAL A 122 5.76 17.06 13.21
CA VAL A 122 5.66 16.07 12.12
C VAL A 122 5.55 14.65 12.68
N GLN A 123 6.33 14.31 13.70
CA GLN A 123 6.26 13.01 14.38
C GLN A 123 4.91 12.82 15.09
N GLU A 124 4.42 13.83 15.81
CA GLU A 124 3.11 13.77 16.47
C GLU A 124 1.96 13.58 15.47
N MET A 125 1.98 14.30 14.35
CA MET A 125 1.00 14.15 13.28
C MET A 125 1.08 12.75 12.65
N GLN A 126 2.29 12.23 12.46
CA GLN A 126 2.49 10.86 11.97
C GLN A 126 1.92 9.83 12.95
N GLN A 127 2.23 9.93 14.24
CA GLN A 127 1.71 9.02 15.26
C GLN A 127 0.19 9.09 15.37
N ARG A 128 -0.40 10.28 15.30
CA ARG A 128 -1.86 10.46 15.28
C ARG A 128 -2.48 9.76 14.08
N SER A 129 -1.92 9.99 12.89
CA SER A 129 -2.37 9.35 11.64
C SER A 129 -2.33 7.82 11.73
N LEU A 130 -1.25 7.26 12.28
CA LEU A 130 -1.11 5.81 12.48
C LEU A 130 -2.09 5.27 13.52
N SER A 131 -2.28 5.98 14.65
CA SER A 131 -3.24 5.57 15.70
C SER A 131 -4.69 5.56 15.23
N GLN A 132 -4.99 6.28 14.14
CA GLN A 132 -6.29 6.28 13.49
C GLN A 132 -6.42 5.17 12.43
N GLY A 133 -5.35 4.40 12.15
CA GLY A 133 -5.34 3.33 11.15
C GLY A 133 -5.01 3.80 9.72
N HIS A 134 -4.45 5.00 9.55
CA HIS A 134 -3.95 5.48 8.26
C HIS A 134 -2.52 4.99 7.99
N GLU A 135 -2.07 5.09 6.73
CA GLU A 135 -0.73 4.60 6.32
C GLU A 135 0.45 5.50 6.78
N GLY A 136 0.18 6.65 7.39
CA GLY A 136 1.14 7.72 7.67
C GLY A 136 0.74 9.04 7.02
N ILE A 137 1.70 9.96 6.84
CA ILE A 137 1.42 11.33 6.41
C ILE A 137 2.02 11.68 5.04
N MET A 138 1.44 12.69 4.40
CA MET A 138 1.95 13.30 3.17
C MET A 138 2.60 14.64 3.50
N MET A 139 3.90 14.76 3.27
CA MET A 139 4.59 16.05 3.32
C MET A 139 4.53 16.70 1.94
N LYS A 140 4.04 17.95 1.86
CA LYS A 140 3.93 18.70 0.60
C LYS A 140 4.76 19.98 0.68
N ASN A 141 5.45 20.30 -0.40
CA ASN A 141 6.13 21.58 -0.53
C ASN A 141 5.10 22.67 -0.83
N LEU A 142 4.99 23.67 0.06
CA LEU A 142 4.00 24.75 -0.03
C LEU A 142 4.15 25.59 -1.31
N ASP A 143 5.38 25.75 -1.80
CA ASP A 143 5.70 26.58 -2.96
C ASP A 143 5.62 25.79 -4.28
N ALA A 144 5.32 24.49 -4.23
CA ALA A 144 5.33 23.65 -5.40
C ALA A 144 4.01 23.69 -6.19
N GLU A 145 4.16 23.81 -7.51
CA GLU A 145 3.10 23.57 -8.49
C GLU A 145 2.64 22.11 -8.47
N TYR A 146 1.39 21.87 -8.86
CA TYR A 146 0.87 20.53 -9.10
C TYR A 146 1.43 20.00 -10.43
N LYS A 147 2.14 18.86 -10.38
CA LYS A 147 2.75 18.23 -11.56
C LYS A 147 2.07 16.91 -11.91
N PRO A 148 1.18 16.86 -12.90
CA PRO A 148 0.51 15.62 -13.31
C PRO A 148 1.53 14.52 -13.64
N GLY A 149 1.41 13.37 -12.97
CA GLY A 149 2.21 12.16 -13.25
C GLY A 149 3.67 12.19 -12.76
N ASN A 150 4.18 13.31 -12.25
CA ASN A 150 5.48 13.35 -11.56
C ASN A 150 5.26 13.20 -10.04
N ARG A 151 6.29 12.85 -9.27
CA ARG A 151 6.30 12.83 -7.79
C ARG A 151 7.45 13.59 -7.15
N VAL A 152 8.52 13.83 -7.91
CA VAL A 152 9.80 14.31 -7.38
C VAL A 152 9.74 15.82 -7.14
N GLY A 153 10.11 16.25 -5.94
CA GLY A 153 10.32 17.66 -5.59
C GLY A 153 9.08 18.44 -5.11
N TYR A 154 7.89 17.82 -5.04
CA TYR A 154 6.67 18.50 -4.57
C TYR A 154 5.92 17.77 -3.45
N MET A 155 6.06 16.44 -3.31
CA MET A 155 5.50 15.70 -2.19
C MET A 155 6.38 14.51 -1.78
N VAL A 156 6.36 14.15 -0.50
CA VAL A 156 7.01 12.97 0.07
C VAL A 156 6.03 12.23 0.98
N LYS A 157 6.04 10.90 0.91
CA LYS A 157 5.27 10.03 1.81
C LYS A 157 6.13 9.71 3.02
N LEU A 158 5.66 10.05 4.22
CA LEU A 158 6.29 9.64 5.46
C LEU A 158 5.45 8.52 6.09
N LYS A 159 5.86 7.29 5.82
CA LYS A 159 5.27 6.07 6.38
C LYS A 159 6.19 5.49 7.46
N PRO A 160 5.67 4.69 8.40
CA PRO A 160 6.53 3.86 9.24
C PRO A 160 7.48 3.06 8.36
N VAL A 161 8.72 2.97 8.78
CA VAL A 161 9.61 1.94 8.24
C VAL A 161 9.11 0.64 8.86
N MET A 162 8.43 -0.18 8.07
CA MET A 162 8.10 -1.54 8.50
C MET A 162 9.43 -2.24 8.84
N GLU A 163 9.48 -2.90 9.98
CA GLU A 163 10.62 -3.77 10.29
C GLU A 163 10.78 -4.76 9.14
N THR A 164 12.02 -4.91 8.65
CA THR A 164 12.32 -5.96 7.69
C THR A 164 12.19 -7.32 8.35
N LEU A 165 11.73 -8.30 7.59
CA LEU A 165 11.72 -9.69 8.04
C LEU A 165 12.94 -10.42 7.48
N ASP A 166 13.60 -11.20 8.31
CA ASP A 166 14.62 -12.14 7.89
C ASP A 166 13.94 -13.47 7.57
N LEU A 167 13.95 -13.90 6.31
CA LEU A 167 13.19 -15.07 5.86
C LEU A 167 14.08 -16.05 5.12
N ALA A 168 13.78 -17.34 5.27
CA ALA A 168 14.47 -18.38 4.53
C ALA A 168 13.90 -18.50 3.12
N ILE A 169 14.77 -18.78 2.15
CA ILE A 169 14.34 -19.24 0.84
C ILE A 169 14.04 -20.74 0.95
N VAL A 170 12.77 -21.12 0.75
CA VAL A 170 12.28 -22.50 0.88
C VAL A 170 12.07 -23.18 -0.47
N GLY A 171 12.05 -22.38 -1.54
CA GLY A 171 11.94 -22.88 -2.90
C GLY A 171 12.22 -21.80 -3.93
N ALA A 172 12.28 -22.19 -5.19
CA ALA A 172 12.35 -21.24 -6.29
C ALA A 172 11.67 -21.77 -7.57
N LYS A 173 11.51 -20.90 -8.57
CA LYS A 173 11.13 -21.27 -9.93
C LYS A 173 12.13 -20.71 -10.92
N TRP A 174 12.60 -21.55 -11.83
CA TRP A 174 13.40 -21.14 -12.98
C TRP A 174 12.65 -20.08 -13.81
N SER A 175 13.35 -19.01 -14.20
CA SER A 175 12.76 -17.93 -15.00
C SER A 175 12.42 -18.38 -16.41
N GLU A 176 11.67 -17.59 -17.18
CA GLU A 176 11.36 -17.89 -18.58
C GLU A 176 12.16 -16.96 -19.54
N GLY A 177 12.29 -17.38 -20.80
CA GLY A 177 12.95 -16.57 -21.84
C GLY A 177 14.47 -16.42 -21.63
N ARG A 178 14.98 -15.19 -21.78
CA ARG A 178 16.42 -14.89 -21.75
C ARG A 178 17.12 -15.29 -20.44
N ARG A 179 16.39 -15.32 -19.32
CA ARG A 179 16.92 -15.66 -17.99
C ARG A 179 16.62 -17.10 -17.59
N SER A 180 16.36 -17.98 -18.55
CA SER A 180 15.92 -19.37 -18.30
C SER A 180 16.79 -20.16 -17.34
N ASP A 181 18.07 -19.81 -17.31
CA ASP A 181 19.11 -20.51 -16.56
C ASP A 181 19.27 -19.99 -15.12
N TRP A 182 18.41 -19.05 -14.70
CA TRP A 182 18.43 -18.46 -13.36
C TRP A 182 17.11 -18.69 -12.61
N LEU A 183 17.22 -18.91 -11.30
CA LEU A 183 16.11 -18.99 -10.38
C LEU A 183 15.52 -17.58 -10.17
N GLY A 184 14.34 -17.34 -10.75
CA GLY A 184 13.78 -16.00 -10.91
C GLY A 184 12.64 -15.65 -9.95
N ARG A 185 11.97 -16.66 -9.42
CA ARG A 185 10.87 -16.49 -8.47
C ARG A 185 11.18 -17.28 -7.23
N LEU A 186 11.44 -16.60 -6.13
CA LEU A 186 11.85 -17.20 -4.87
C LEU A 186 10.64 -17.32 -3.97
N PHE A 187 10.44 -18.49 -3.36
CA PHE A 187 9.46 -18.72 -2.31
C PHE A 187 10.16 -18.49 -0.97
N ILE A 188 9.59 -17.63 -0.14
CA ILE A 188 10.16 -17.23 1.15
C ILE A 188 9.27 -17.73 2.28
N GLY A 189 9.89 -18.19 3.35
CA GLY A 189 9.20 -18.75 4.51
C GLY A 189 9.78 -18.27 5.83
N CYS A 190 8.90 -18.27 6.84
CA CYS A 190 9.25 -18.09 8.25
C CYS A 190 9.38 -19.45 8.93
N TYR A 191 10.03 -19.49 10.08
CA TYR A 191 10.12 -20.70 10.90
C TYR A 191 8.89 -20.85 11.79
N ASP A 192 8.27 -22.02 11.78
CA ASP A 192 7.19 -22.40 12.68
C ASP A 192 7.76 -23.33 13.75
N GLU A 193 7.98 -22.75 14.93
CA GLU A 193 8.57 -23.44 16.09
C GLU A 193 7.66 -24.56 16.63
N GLU A 194 6.34 -24.45 16.46
CA GLU A 194 5.40 -25.46 16.97
C GLU A 194 5.49 -26.75 16.15
N ASN A 195 5.61 -26.61 14.83
CA ASN A 195 5.65 -27.75 13.90
C ASN A 195 7.07 -28.12 13.45
N ASP A 196 8.11 -27.40 13.89
CA ASP A 196 9.50 -27.54 13.45
C ASP A 196 9.63 -27.55 11.92
N THR A 197 8.96 -26.60 11.27
CA THR A 197 8.91 -26.51 9.80
C THR A 197 9.00 -25.08 9.31
N TYR A 198 9.38 -24.90 8.05
CA TYR A 198 9.30 -23.60 7.39
C TYR A 198 7.97 -23.44 6.67
N GLN A 199 7.28 -22.33 6.93
CA GLN A 199 5.98 -22.01 6.36
C GLN A 199 6.11 -20.89 5.34
N GLU A 200 5.58 -21.07 4.12
CA GLU A 200 5.62 -20.03 3.10
C GLU A 200 4.83 -18.80 3.55
N VAL A 201 5.38 -17.60 3.30
CA VAL A 201 4.76 -16.30 3.62
C VAL A 201 4.72 -15.39 2.39
N GLY A 202 5.23 -15.84 1.25
CA GLY A 202 5.22 -15.05 0.04
C GLY A 202 6.16 -15.56 -1.04
N LYS A 203 6.22 -14.79 -2.12
CA LYS A 203 7.17 -15.01 -3.20
C LYS A 203 7.71 -13.71 -3.77
N MET A 204 9.00 -13.69 -4.06
CA MET A 204 9.69 -12.56 -4.68
C MET A 204 9.95 -12.85 -6.14
N ALA A 205 9.58 -11.92 -7.03
CA ALA A 205 9.76 -12.06 -8.48
C ALA A 205 10.30 -10.80 -9.18
N THR A 206 10.45 -9.71 -8.44
CA THR A 206 10.80 -8.38 -8.99
C THR A 206 11.79 -7.68 -8.08
N GLY A 207 12.66 -6.84 -8.66
CA GLY A 207 13.61 -6.02 -7.90
C GLY A 207 15.03 -6.57 -7.80
N LEU A 208 15.32 -7.70 -8.47
CA LEU A 208 16.66 -8.29 -8.52
C LEU A 208 17.39 -7.91 -9.83
N THR A 209 18.67 -7.57 -9.72
CA THR A 209 19.56 -7.37 -10.88
C THR A 209 19.97 -8.71 -11.51
N ASP A 210 20.54 -8.68 -12.72
CA ASP A 210 21.07 -9.89 -13.36
C ASP A 210 22.15 -10.56 -12.49
N GLU A 211 23.01 -9.77 -11.83
CA GLU A 211 24.04 -10.27 -10.92
C GLU A 211 23.42 -10.95 -9.69
N GLN A 212 22.38 -10.35 -9.09
CA GLN A 212 21.67 -10.95 -7.96
C GLN A 212 21.00 -12.27 -8.36
N PHE A 213 20.40 -12.36 -9.54
CA PHE A 213 19.82 -13.61 -10.03
C PHE A 213 20.88 -14.72 -10.18
N GLN A 214 22.07 -14.39 -10.65
CA GLN A 214 23.18 -15.34 -10.74
C GLN A 214 23.62 -15.80 -9.36
N GLU A 215 23.89 -14.86 -8.44
CA GLU A 215 24.33 -15.16 -7.09
C GLU A 215 23.31 -16.03 -6.32
N ILE A 216 22.02 -15.68 -6.42
CA ILE A 216 20.94 -16.49 -5.85
C ILE A 216 20.94 -17.90 -6.45
N THR A 217 21.08 -18.01 -7.76
CA THR A 217 21.09 -19.32 -8.44
C THR A 217 22.28 -20.16 -7.98
N GLU A 218 23.46 -19.57 -7.85
CA GLU A 218 24.67 -20.25 -7.37
C GLU A 218 24.54 -20.73 -5.93
N LYS A 219 23.96 -19.91 -5.03
CA LYS A 219 23.73 -20.28 -3.63
C LYS A 219 22.67 -21.36 -3.48
N LEU A 220 21.59 -21.32 -4.26
CA LEU A 220 20.45 -22.24 -4.12
C LEU A 220 20.61 -23.57 -4.84
N LYS A 221 21.34 -23.62 -5.96
CA LYS A 221 21.48 -24.83 -6.77
C LYS A 221 22.03 -26.05 -6.00
N PRO A 222 23.01 -25.92 -5.10
CA PRO A 222 23.48 -27.03 -4.24
C PRO A 222 22.48 -27.45 -3.14
N LEU A 223 21.47 -26.62 -2.89
CA LEU A 223 20.48 -26.81 -1.84
C LEU A 223 19.19 -27.44 -2.36
N ILE A 224 19.04 -27.61 -3.69
CA ILE A 224 17.86 -28.22 -4.30
C ILE A 224 17.65 -29.64 -3.74
N THR A 225 16.48 -29.89 -3.17
CA THR A 225 16.06 -31.18 -2.63
C THR A 225 15.10 -31.91 -3.57
N GLU A 226 14.26 -31.15 -4.27
CA GLU A 226 13.28 -31.66 -5.22
C GLU A 226 13.15 -30.69 -6.40
N GLU A 227 12.94 -31.23 -7.61
CA GLU A 227 12.72 -30.44 -8.83
C GLU A 227 11.54 -31.01 -9.61
N ASP A 228 10.44 -30.25 -9.67
CA ASP A 228 9.26 -30.55 -10.48
C ASP A 228 9.11 -29.51 -11.61
N GLY A 229 9.53 -29.94 -12.80
CA GLY A 229 9.48 -29.14 -14.03
C GLY A 229 10.35 -27.89 -13.95
N ARG A 230 9.73 -26.75 -13.57
CA ARG A 230 10.46 -25.49 -13.36
C ARG A 230 10.49 -25.02 -11.91
N LYS A 231 9.77 -25.69 -11.01
CA LYS A 231 9.75 -25.38 -9.58
C LYS A 231 10.78 -26.28 -8.90
N VAL A 232 11.53 -25.70 -7.97
CA VAL A 232 12.48 -26.41 -7.11
C VAL A 232 12.14 -26.13 -5.66
N GLU A 233 12.26 -27.17 -4.83
CA GLU A 233 12.33 -27.03 -3.38
C GLU A 233 13.80 -27.02 -2.97
N VAL A 234 14.14 -26.21 -1.97
CA VAL A 234 15.52 -26.08 -1.50
C VAL A 234 15.57 -26.23 0.00
N ARG A 235 16.71 -26.69 0.52
CA ARG A 235 16.97 -26.62 1.96
C ARG A 235 16.94 -25.16 2.41
N PRO A 236 16.23 -24.83 3.51
CA PRO A 236 16.01 -23.46 3.98
C PRO A 236 17.24 -22.89 4.70
N GLU A 237 18.40 -22.92 4.05
CA GLU A 237 19.69 -22.48 4.62
C GLU A 237 20.05 -21.04 4.20
N VAL A 238 19.39 -20.48 3.19
CA VAL A 238 19.67 -19.13 2.70
C VAL A 238 18.67 -18.14 3.29
N ILE A 239 19.14 -17.33 4.23
CA ILE A 239 18.35 -16.27 4.86
C ILE A 239 18.54 -14.94 4.12
N VAL A 240 17.43 -14.23 3.90
CA VAL A 240 17.40 -12.93 3.23
C VAL A 240 16.61 -11.92 4.04
N GLU A 241 17.10 -10.68 4.08
CA GLU A 241 16.37 -9.55 4.66
C GLU A 241 15.36 -9.07 3.61
N VAL A 242 14.08 -9.05 3.98
CA VAL A 242 12.95 -8.77 3.10
C VAL A 242 12.22 -7.52 3.59
N GLU A 243 12.14 -6.54 2.70
CA GLU A 243 11.23 -5.40 2.82
C GLU A 243 9.86 -5.77 2.25
N TYR A 244 8.80 -5.27 2.87
CA TYR A 244 7.43 -5.48 2.44
C TYR A 244 6.58 -4.24 2.77
N GLU A 245 5.41 -4.13 2.14
CA GLU A 245 4.51 -2.99 2.39
C GLU A 245 3.48 -3.27 3.50
N GLU A 246 3.03 -4.52 3.61
CA GLU A 246 1.93 -4.95 4.49
C GLU A 246 1.97 -6.49 4.63
N ILE A 247 1.48 -7.02 5.75
CA ILE A 247 1.18 -8.45 5.96
C ILE A 247 -0.33 -8.63 5.85
N GLN A 248 -0.77 -9.63 5.08
CA GLN A 248 -2.19 -9.90 4.85
C GLN A 248 -2.52 -11.34 5.23
N GLU A 249 -3.71 -11.58 5.79
CA GLU A 249 -4.25 -12.94 5.87
C GLU A 249 -4.44 -13.53 4.47
N SER A 250 -3.99 -14.76 4.28
CA SER A 250 -4.03 -15.45 2.99
C SER A 250 -4.19 -16.95 3.15
N PRO A 251 -5.23 -17.57 2.57
CA PRO A 251 -5.37 -19.03 2.54
C PRO A 251 -4.44 -19.70 1.51
N THR A 252 -3.65 -18.91 0.76
CA THR A 252 -2.80 -19.43 -0.33
C THR A 252 -1.48 -19.98 0.20
N TYR A 253 -0.97 -19.41 1.29
CA TYR A 253 0.32 -19.78 1.84
C TYR A 253 0.12 -20.54 3.15
N SER A 254 1.05 -21.45 3.44
CA SER A 254 0.90 -22.38 4.55
C SER A 254 1.01 -21.71 5.93
N SER A 255 1.64 -20.54 6.01
CA SER A 255 1.63 -19.70 7.22
C SER A 255 0.28 -19.08 7.56
N GLY A 256 -0.67 -19.06 6.61
CA GLY A 256 -1.89 -18.26 6.73
C GLY A 256 -1.70 -16.76 6.44
N TYR A 257 -0.47 -16.32 6.12
CA TYR A 257 -0.14 -14.93 5.84
C TYR A 257 0.54 -14.73 4.46
N ALA A 258 0.47 -13.52 3.94
CA ALA A 258 1.11 -13.10 2.71
C ALA A 258 1.78 -11.74 2.88
N LEU A 259 3.07 -11.66 2.53
CA LEU A 259 3.77 -10.39 2.36
C LEU A 259 3.33 -9.70 1.08
N ARG A 260 2.98 -8.42 1.19
CA ARG A 260 2.64 -7.57 0.05
C ARG A 260 3.89 -6.91 -0.51
N PHE A 261 4.12 -7.13 -1.80
CA PHE A 261 5.29 -6.64 -2.56
C PHE A 261 6.64 -6.90 -1.88
N PRO A 262 6.93 -8.15 -1.48
CA PRO A 262 8.20 -8.48 -0.85
C PRO A 262 9.36 -8.20 -1.80
N ARG A 263 10.40 -7.55 -1.28
CA ARG A 263 11.64 -7.22 -1.98
C ARG A 263 12.83 -7.62 -1.12
N MET A 264 13.77 -8.34 -1.73
CA MET A 264 15.02 -8.66 -1.07
C MET A 264 15.86 -7.39 -0.94
N LYS A 265 16.29 -7.09 0.29
CA LYS A 265 17.21 -6.00 0.59
C LYS A 265 18.66 -6.46 0.55
N ARG A 266 18.97 -7.60 1.19
CA ARG A 266 20.30 -8.24 1.17
C ARG A 266 20.22 -9.69 1.65
N PHE A 267 21.29 -10.45 1.39
CA PHE A 267 21.53 -11.71 2.08
C PHE A 267 21.88 -11.46 3.54
N ARG A 268 21.47 -12.36 4.43
CA ARG A 268 21.81 -12.36 5.85
C ARG A 268 22.81 -13.48 6.14
N GLU A 269 24.02 -13.31 5.65
CA GLU A 269 25.13 -14.26 5.91
C GLU A 269 25.53 -14.29 7.40
N ASP A 270 25.08 -13.30 8.17
CA ASP A 270 25.22 -13.21 9.62
C ASP A 270 24.14 -13.98 10.40
N LYS A 271 23.14 -14.57 9.71
CA LYS A 271 22.06 -15.33 10.34
C LYS A 271 21.91 -16.72 9.74
N GLU A 272 21.68 -17.69 10.62
CA GLU A 272 21.31 -19.06 10.26
C GLU A 272 19.80 -19.30 10.40
N GLU A 273 19.10 -18.42 11.13
CA GLU A 273 17.68 -18.57 11.48
C GLU A 273 16.83 -17.47 10.83
N ALA A 274 15.66 -17.87 10.32
CA ALA A 274 14.62 -16.95 9.88
C ALA A 274 13.78 -16.47 11.07
N ASP A 275 13.08 -15.35 10.87
CA ASP A 275 12.02 -14.90 11.76
C ASP A 275 10.89 -15.95 11.85
N THR A 276 10.20 -15.94 12.99
CA THR A 276 9.20 -16.94 13.33
C THR A 276 7.80 -16.56 12.86
N LEU A 277 6.92 -17.56 12.77
CA LEU A 277 5.50 -17.35 12.50
C LEU A 277 4.82 -16.49 13.57
N GLU A 278 5.26 -16.62 14.84
CA GLU A 278 4.81 -15.76 15.95
C GLU A 278 5.17 -14.30 15.66
N ARG A 279 6.42 -14.01 15.27
CA ARG A 279 6.84 -12.64 14.92
C ARG A 279 6.01 -12.06 13.76
N ILE A 280 5.69 -12.86 12.76
CA ILE A 280 4.81 -12.41 11.65
C ILE A 280 3.40 -12.09 12.15
N THR A 281 2.87 -12.92 13.05
CA THR A 281 1.54 -12.72 13.66
C THR A 281 1.50 -11.46 14.53
N ASP A 282 2.57 -11.20 15.28
CA ASP A 282 2.73 -9.99 16.08
C ASP A 282 2.82 -8.74 15.21
N LEU A 283 3.67 -8.77 14.17
CA LEU A 283 3.80 -7.66 13.23
C LEU A 283 2.51 -7.42 12.45
N TYR A 284 1.73 -8.45 12.15
CA TYR A 284 0.41 -8.31 11.55
C TYR A 284 -0.60 -7.68 12.53
N SER A 285 -0.58 -8.10 13.79
CA SER A 285 -1.49 -7.57 14.82
C SER A 285 -1.21 -6.09 15.11
N ASN A 286 0.06 -5.70 15.08
CA ASN A 286 0.54 -4.34 15.29
C ASN A 286 0.50 -3.45 14.03
N GLN A 287 0.10 -3.99 12.87
CA GLN A 287 -0.12 -3.19 11.65
C GLN A 287 -1.44 -2.44 11.63
N LYS A 288 -2.33 -2.72 12.58
CA LYS A 288 -3.67 -2.15 12.66
C LYS A 288 -3.69 -0.77 13.33
#